data_AF-A0A9P8FNA4-F1
#
_entry.id   AF-A0A9P8FNA4-F1
#
_cell.length_a   1.000
_cell.length_b   1.000
_cell.length_c   1.000
_cell.angle_alpha   90.00
_cell.angle_beta   90.00
_cell.angle_gamma   90.00
#
_symmetry.space_group_name_H-M   'P 1'
#
loop_
_entity.id
_entity.type
_entity.pdbx_description
1 polymer ?
#
loop_
_entity_poly.entity_id
_entity_poly.type
_entity_poly.pdbx_seq_one_letter_code
_entity_poly.pdbx_strand_id
1 'polypeptide(L)'
;APILDKNAIDAVGRHLEPDQKSPLYSPFNSKTPHKGLPPAYVQVDGLDPLRDDGLIYEQVLSENGVKTKLDIWPGLPHAHFAFLPFLSGSKKAIVDTFVGFAWLLKTEVSLQKIQEVMVAPASG
;
A
#
# COMPACT_ATOMS: atom_id res chain seq x y z
N ALA A 1 -0.63 -11.44 -13.21
CA ALA A 1 0.26 -10.27 -13.11
C ALA A 1 1.68 -10.73 -12.89
N PRO A 2 2.72 -9.92 -13.17
CA PRO A 2 4.09 -10.23 -12.77
C PRO A 2 4.19 -10.36 -11.23
N ILE A 3 5.06 -11.25 -10.74
CA ILE A 3 5.34 -11.52 -9.32
C ILE A 3 4.18 -12.17 -8.57
N LEU A 4 3.05 -11.47 -8.40
CA LEU A 4 1.85 -11.97 -7.72
C LEU A 4 0.80 -12.37 -8.77
N ASP A 5 0.80 -13.62 -9.18
CA ASP A 5 -0.23 -14.18 -10.06
C ASP A 5 -1.29 -14.97 -9.28
N LYS A 6 -2.27 -15.53 -10.00
CA LYS A 6 -3.34 -16.33 -9.39
C LYS A 6 -2.79 -17.52 -8.61
N ASN A 7 -1.78 -18.20 -9.12
CA ASN A 7 -1.22 -19.39 -8.47
C ASN A 7 -0.55 -19.00 -7.15
N ALA A 8 0.14 -17.86 -7.11
CA ALA A 8 0.72 -17.30 -5.89
C ALA A 8 -0.37 -16.95 -4.87
N ILE A 9 -1.45 -16.27 -5.27
CA ILE A 9 -2.58 -15.95 -4.38
C ILE A 9 -3.24 -17.22 -3.85
N ASP A 10 -3.52 -18.19 -4.71
CA ASP A 10 -4.11 -19.48 -4.32
C ASP A 10 -3.18 -20.25 -3.36
N ALA A 11 -1.86 -20.17 -3.56
CA ALA A 11 -0.90 -20.78 -2.66
C ALA A 11 -0.91 -20.10 -1.29
N VAL A 12 -0.92 -18.76 -1.22
CA VAL A 12 -1.04 -18.01 0.03
C VAL A 12 -2.32 -18.37 0.76
N GLY A 13 -3.46 -18.36 0.05
CA GLY A 13 -4.77 -18.71 0.62
C GLY A 13 -4.80 -20.13 1.19
N ARG A 14 -4.22 -21.11 0.50
CA ARG A 14 -4.12 -22.50 0.98
C ARG A 14 -3.24 -22.67 2.21
N HIS A 15 -2.20 -21.86 2.38
CA HIS A 15 -1.31 -21.95 3.55
C HIS A 15 -1.83 -21.18 4.76
N LEU A 16 -2.47 -20.03 4.52
CA LEU A 16 -3.04 -19.22 5.59
C LEU A 16 -4.35 -19.80 6.12
N GLU A 17 -5.09 -20.54 5.29
CA GLU A 17 -6.44 -21.05 5.58
C GLU A 17 -7.34 -20.02 6.29
N PRO A 18 -7.45 -18.78 5.75
CA PRO A 18 -8.07 -17.71 6.49
C PRO A 18 -9.58 -17.93 6.62
N ASP A 19 -10.13 -17.60 7.79
CA ASP A 19 -11.58 -17.40 7.91
C ASP A 19 -11.97 -16.13 7.13
N GLN A 20 -12.52 -16.33 5.93
CA GLN A 20 -12.89 -15.24 5.04
C GLN A 20 -13.98 -14.32 5.60
N LYS A 21 -14.73 -14.76 6.63
CA LYS A 21 -15.75 -13.97 7.32
C LYS A 21 -15.20 -13.23 8.54
N SER A 22 -13.95 -13.51 8.91
CA SER A 22 -13.33 -12.83 10.04
C SER A 22 -13.12 -11.34 9.72
N PRO A 23 -13.42 -10.43 10.66
CA PRO A 23 -13.05 -9.02 10.55
C PRO A 23 -11.54 -8.80 10.58
N LEU A 24 -10.75 -9.80 11.00
CA LEU A 24 -9.28 -9.78 10.95
C LEU A 24 -8.74 -10.17 9.57
N TYR A 25 -9.55 -10.84 8.74
CA TYR A 25 -9.18 -11.16 7.36
C TYR A 25 -9.59 -10.03 6.40
N SER A 26 -10.86 -9.61 6.48
CA SER A 26 -11.36 -8.46 5.72
C SER A 26 -12.01 -7.47 6.67
N PRO A 27 -11.52 -6.22 6.74
CA PRO A 27 -12.07 -5.20 7.64
C PRO A 27 -13.53 -4.85 7.29
N PHE A 28 -13.99 -5.17 6.08
CA PHE A 28 -15.39 -5.05 5.65
C PHE A 28 -16.35 -5.97 6.41
N ASN A 29 -15.85 -7.05 7.01
CA ASN A 29 -16.66 -7.94 7.84
C ASN A 29 -16.89 -7.38 9.27
N SER A 30 -16.32 -6.22 9.62
CA SER A 30 -16.56 -5.58 10.90
C SER A 30 -18.01 -5.09 11.04
N LYS A 31 -18.56 -5.08 12.26
CA LYS A 31 -19.92 -4.56 12.53
C LYS A 31 -20.03 -3.04 12.30
N THR A 32 -18.92 -2.33 12.42
CA THR A 32 -18.82 -0.87 12.22
C THR A 32 -17.56 -0.58 11.41
N PRO A 33 -17.53 -0.97 10.13
CA PRO A 33 -16.32 -0.92 9.35
C PRO A 33 -15.97 0.56 9.04
N HIS A 34 -14.68 0.87 9.06
CA HIS A 34 -14.09 2.11 8.52
C HIS A 34 -14.52 3.45 9.15
N LYS A 35 -15.19 3.46 10.31
CA LYS A 35 -15.56 4.69 11.03
C LYS A 35 -14.53 5.05 12.11
N GLY A 36 -14.19 6.35 12.19
CA GLY A 36 -13.29 6.88 13.24
C GLY A 36 -11.85 6.38 13.14
N LEU A 37 -11.45 5.83 12.00
CA LEU A 37 -10.07 5.38 11.77
C LEU A 37 -9.12 6.59 11.60
N PRO A 38 -7.83 6.41 11.91
CA PRO A 38 -6.82 7.45 11.69
C PRO A 38 -6.69 7.76 10.19
N PRO A 39 -6.11 8.93 9.82
CA PRO A 39 -5.77 9.22 8.44
C PRO A 39 -4.98 8.08 7.79
N ALA A 40 -5.28 7.79 6.54
CA ALA A 40 -4.68 6.67 5.81
C ALA A 40 -4.00 7.16 4.53
N TYR A 41 -2.80 6.64 4.28
CA TYR A 41 -2.12 6.78 3.00
C TYR A 41 -2.07 5.41 2.32
N VAL A 42 -2.57 5.35 1.09
CA VAL A 42 -2.71 4.11 0.32
C VAL A 42 -1.92 4.24 -0.99
N GLN A 43 -1.11 3.23 -1.30
CA GLN A 43 -0.46 3.09 -2.61
C GLN A 43 -1.08 1.89 -3.33
N VAL A 44 -1.39 2.06 -4.61
CA VAL A 44 -2.03 1.03 -5.44
C VAL A 44 -1.29 0.86 -6.75
N ASP A 45 -1.11 -0.39 -7.16
CA ASP A 45 -0.38 -0.78 -8.36
C ASP A 45 -1.36 -1.24 -9.46
N GLY A 46 -1.23 -0.70 -10.67
CA GLY A 46 -2.23 -0.91 -11.72
C GLY A 46 -2.23 -2.31 -12.33
N LEU A 47 -1.10 -3.03 -12.25
CA LEU A 47 -0.99 -4.43 -12.66
C LEU A 47 -1.17 -5.40 -11.48
N ASP A 48 -1.47 -4.91 -10.27
CA ASP A 48 -1.66 -5.74 -9.09
C ASP A 48 -3.06 -6.38 -9.06
N PRO A 49 -3.19 -7.70 -8.89
CA PRO A 49 -4.49 -8.33 -8.68
C PRO A 49 -5.27 -7.79 -7.46
N LEU A 50 -4.59 -7.21 -6.47
CA LEU A 50 -5.18 -6.59 -5.28
C LEU A 50 -5.52 -5.10 -5.48
N ARG A 51 -5.34 -4.57 -6.69
CA ARG A 51 -5.56 -3.15 -7.01
C ARG A 51 -6.92 -2.66 -6.53
N ASP A 52 -7.97 -3.40 -6.88
CA ASP A 52 -9.34 -2.98 -6.62
C ASP A 52 -9.66 -3.02 -5.12
N ASP A 53 -9.06 -3.93 -4.35
CA ASP A 53 -9.19 -3.95 -2.88
C ASP A 53 -8.66 -2.64 -2.27
N GLY A 54 -7.50 -2.17 -2.73
CA GLY A 54 -6.91 -0.92 -2.28
C GLY A 54 -7.75 0.31 -2.65
N LEU A 55 -8.27 0.35 -3.88
CA LEU A 55 -9.14 1.45 -4.36
C LEU A 55 -10.47 1.49 -3.60
N ILE A 56 -11.11 0.33 -3.42
CA ILE A 56 -12.38 0.22 -2.69
C ILE A 56 -12.16 0.60 -1.22
N TYR A 57 -11.07 0.13 -0.60
CA TYR A 57 -10.77 0.46 0.80
C TYR A 57 -10.56 1.98 1.00
N GLU A 58 -9.81 2.63 0.12
CA GLU A 58 -9.62 4.09 0.16
C GLU A 58 -10.94 4.84 -0.02
N GLN A 59 -11.74 4.45 -1.01
CA GLN A 59 -13.03 5.07 -1.28
C GLN A 59 -13.94 4.97 -0.05
N VAL A 60 -14.03 3.78 0.56
CA VAL A 60 -14.91 3.55 1.71
C VAL A 60 -14.42 4.27 2.97
N LEU A 61 -13.11 4.38 3.17
CA LEU A 61 -12.54 5.22 4.22
C LEU A 61 -12.94 6.69 4.04
N SER A 62 -12.77 7.23 2.82
CA SER A 62 -13.10 8.60 2.47
C SER A 62 -14.60 8.90 2.68
N GLU A 63 -15.48 8.00 2.21
CA GLU A 63 -16.94 8.10 2.40
C GLU A 63 -17.35 8.06 3.88
N ASN A 64 -16.56 7.42 4.75
CA ASN A 64 -16.78 7.41 6.21
C ASN A 64 -16.06 8.55 6.95
N GLY A 65 -15.58 9.56 6.22
CA GLY A 65 -14.97 10.77 6.78
C GLY A 65 -13.53 10.60 7.26
N VAL A 66 -12.88 9.49 6.92
CA VAL A 66 -11.45 9.30 7.19
C VAL A 66 -10.66 10.12 6.17
N LYS A 67 -9.66 10.88 6.63
CA LYS A 67 -8.77 11.62 5.74
C LYS A 67 -7.87 10.63 5.00
N THR A 68 -7.96 10.57 3.68
CA THR A 68 -7.16 9.68 2.85
C THR A 68 -6.19 10.44 1.94
N LYS A 69 -5.12 9.77 1.53
CA LYS A 69 -4.28 10.12 0.39
C LYS A 69 -4.02 8.85 -0.41
N LEU A 70 -4.19 8.93 -1.72
CA LEU A 70 -4.01 7.81 -2.65
C LEU A 70 -2.96 8.17 -3.68
N ASP A 71 -1.99 7.28 -3.90
CA ASP A 71 -1.07 7.34 -5.04
C ASP A 71 -1.21 6.04 -5.85
N ILE A 72 -1.34 6.16 -7.19
CA ILE A 72 -1.59 5.03 -8.10
C ILE A 72 -0.41 4.89 -9.06
N TRP A 73 0.05 3.66 -9.29
CA TRP A 73 1.13 3.30 -10.21
C TRP A 73 0.61 2.41 -11.35
N PRO A 74 0.04 2.96 -12.43
CA PRO A 74 -0.77 2.21 -13.38
C PRO A 74 -0.07 1.04 -14.08
N GLY A 75 1.25 1.11 -14.25
CA GLY A 75 2.04 0.10 -14.98
C GLY A 75 2.92 -0.79 -14.11
N LEU A 76 2.79 -0.71 -12.78
CA LEU A 76 3.64 -1.46 -11.86
C LEU A 76 2.88 -2.66 -11.25
N PRO A 77 3.56 -3.79 -11.01
CA PRO A 77 2.97 -4.96 -10.36
C PRO A 77 3.01 -4.86 -8.83
N HIS A 78 2.31 -5.77 -8.17
CA HIS A 78 2.28 -5.91 -6.72
C HIS A 78 3.69 -5.81 -6.09
N ALA A 79 3.84 -4.90 -5.13
CA ALA A 79 5.07 -4.72 -4.34
C ALA A 79 6.33 -4.47 -5.20
N HIS A 80 6.18 -3.81 -6.35
CA HIS A 80 7.27 -3.53 -7.27
C HIS A 80 8.48 -2.84 -6.62
N PHE A 81 8.28 -2.03 -5.58
CA PHE A 81 9.34 -1.35 -4.84
C PHE A 81 10.30 -2.33 -4.14
N ALA A 82 9.80 -3.50 -3.71
CA ALA A 82 10.59 -4.53 -3.06
C ALA A 82 11.20 -5.51 -4.07
N PHE A 83 10.42 -5.97 -5.05
CA PHE A 83 10.84 -7.02 -5.98
C PHE A 83 11.55 -6.51 -7.24
N LEU A 84 11.33 -5.25 -7.61
CA LEU A 84 11.88 -4.63 -8.82
C LEU A 84 12.51 -3.25 -8.48
N PRO A 85 13.45 -3.17 -7.53
CA PRO A 85 13.97 -1.89 -7.01
C PRO A 85 14.75 -1.07 -8.07
N PHE A 86 15.08 -1.68 -9.21
CA PHE A 86 15.78 -1.05 -10.32
C PHE A 86 14.87 -0.19 -11.22
N LEU A 87 13.54 -0.37 -11.17
CA LEU A 87 12.61 0.45 -11.95
C LEU A 87 12.58 1.88 -11.42
N SER A 88 12.46 2.85 -12.34
CA SER A 88 12.28 4.26 -11.95
C SER A 88 11.02 4.48 -11.11
N GLY A 89 9.92 3.80 -11.47
CA GLY A 89 8.68 3.79 -10.70
C GLY A 89 8.86 3.26 -9.27
N SER A 90 9.65 2.19 -9.08
CA SER A 90 10.00 1.65 -7.77
C SER A 90 10.74 2.65 -6.89
N LYS A 91 11.76 3.31 -7.44
CA LYS A 91 12.50 4.34 -6.71
C LYS A 91 11.59 5.51 -6.32
N LYS A 92 10.70 5.92 -7.22
CA LYS A 92 9.73 6.99 -6.93
C LYS A 92 8.72 6.57 -5.87
N ALA A 93 8.21 5.34 -5.91
CA ALA A 93 7.25 4.86 -4.93
C ALA A 93 7.81 4.89 -3.50
N ILE A 94 9.10 4.55 -3.33
CA ILE A 94 9.79 4.67 -2.03
C ILE A 94 9.84 6.13 -1.56
N VAL A 95 10.20 7.07 -2.44
CA VAL A 95 10.17 8.51 -2.12
C VAL A 95 8.77 8.95 -1.70
N ASP A 96 7.75 8.53 -2.45
CA ASP A 96 6.36 8.87 -2.16
C ASP A 96 5.88 8.21 -0.85
N THR A 97 6.45 7.07 -0.43
CA THR A 97 6.24 6.50 0.90
C THR A 97 6.70 7.48 1.98
N PHE A 98 7.91 8.05 1.89
CA PHE A 98 8.37 9.07 2.84
C PHE A 98 7.48 10.33 2.84
N VAL A 99 7.06 10.79 1.66
CA VAL A 99 6.12 11.92 1.53
C VAL A 99 4.76 11.59 2.16
N GLY A 100 4.26 10.36 1.99
CA GLY A 100 3.04 9.87 2.61
C GLY A 100 3.13 9.84 4.14
N PHE A 101 4.26 9.38 4.70
CA PHE A 101 4.52 9.45 6.13
C PHE A 101 4.58 10.89 6.64
N ALA A 102 5.24 11.79 5.91
CA ALA A 102 5.28 13.21 6.28
C ALA A 102 3.86 13.82 6.31
N TRP A 103 3.01 13.47 5.33
CA TRP A 103 1.61 13.85 5.30
C TRP A 103 0.81 13.30 6.49
N LEU A 104 1.00 12.02 6.85
CA LEU A 104 0.35 11.39 8.01
C LEU A 104 0.75 12.08 9.32
N LEU A 105 2.04 12.34 9.47
CA LEU A 105 2.63 12.92 10.68
C LEU A 105 2.53 14.46 10.74
N LYS A 106 1.98 15.09 9.70
CA LYS A 106 1.86 16.55 9.57
C LYS A 106 3.21 17.26 9.74
N THR A 107 4.25 16.67 9.17
CA THR A 107 5.60 17.22 9.14
C THR A 107 6.03 17.49 7.72
N GLU A 108 7.08 18.29 7.56
CA GLU A 108 7.76 18.46 6.29
C GLU A 108 8.91 17.47 6.17
N VAL A 109 9.21 17.06 4.92
CA VAL A 109 10.38 16.26 4.58
C VAL A 109 10.98 16.82 3.29
N SER A 110 12.30 17.03 3.27
CA SER A 110 12.98 17.48 2.07
C SER A 110 13.36 16.27 1.19
N LEU A 111 13.28 16.45 -0.14
CA LEU A 111 13.73 15.43 -1.09
C LEU A 111 15.20 15.07 -0.91
N GLN A 112 16.03 16.06 -0.56
CA GLN A 112 17.43 15.84 -0.23
C GLN A 112 17.58 14.88 0.95
N LYS A 113 16.79 15.06 2.02
CA LYS A 113 16.86 14.18 3.18
C LYS A 113 16.43 12.75 2.88
N ILE A 114 15.41 12.59 2.03
CA ILE A 114 14.96 11.27 1.57
C ILE A 114 16.08 10.59 0.76
N GLN A 115 16.70 11.32 -0.17
CA GLN A 115 17.79 10.80 -0.99
C GLN A 115 19.00 10.37 -0.16
N GLU A 116 19.38 11.14 0.86
CA GLU A 116 20.45 10.76 1.79
C GLU A 116 20.18 9.40 2.45
N VAL A 117 18.94 9.17 2.92
CA VAL A 117 18.57 7.91 3.59
C VAL A 117 18.49 6.74 2.62
N MET A 118 18.00 6.96 1.39
CA MET A 118 17.88 5.90 0.38
C MET A 118 19.23 5.46 -0.21
N VAL A 119 20.24 6.33 -0.20
CA VAL A 119 21.59 6.04 -0.72
C VAL A 119 22.56 5.62 0.39
N ALA A 120 22.21 5.89 1.66
CA ALA A 120 22.99 5.39 2.79
C ALA A 120 23.08 3.85 2.71
N PRO A 121 24.28 3.26 2.86
CA PRO A 121 24.39 1.82 2.98
C PRO A 121 23.47 1.36 4.13
N ALA A 122 22.77 0.24 3.92
CA ALA A 122 22.04 -0.42 4.99
C ALA A 122 23.03 -0.65 6.14
N SER A 123 22.95 0.20 7.15
CA SER A 123 23.76 0.10 8.36
C SER A 123 22.94 -0.77 9.31
N GLY A 124 23.20 -2.07 9.26
CA GLY A 124 22.53 -3.07 10.10
C GLY A 124 22.20 -4.32 9.31
#